data_AF-A0A932R7U4-F1
#
_entry.id   AF-A0A932R7U4-F1
#
_cell.length_a   1.000
_cell.length_b   1.000
_cell.length_c   1.000
_cell.angle_alpha   90.00
_cell.angle_beta   90.00
_cell.angle_gamma   90.00
#
_symmetry.space_group_name_H-M   'P 1'
#
loop_
_entity.id
_entity.type
_entity.pdbx_description
1 polymer ?
#
loop_
_entity_poly.entity_id
_entity_poly.type
_entity_poly.pdbx_seq_one_letter_code
_entity_poly.pdbx_strand_id
1 'polypeptide(L)'
;MRPAPSGAERSRLASSAWTQQLLLFSLIFAGLMLLHAPLLRLPYFWDEAGYYIPAARDLYLTGTLIPQSTLSNAHPPLVMAWLALAWRVAGYSALATRTAMLALAAFSLLGLFRLSRFAANQPVACATTALTALYPVFFTQSSLAHVDLPAAGFTFWGLLAYLEDRPGKQVLWFSLAALAKETAILAPLALFVWELLARWLPAHWQDFVPPARRRSRAFILLVPVVPLAGWYAYHYAKTGFLFGNPEFFRYNVAATLDPLRIPLALGMRLWQVFGYFGLYLLTLSGLLAMRRSPWAAQGDARPRTPVWMQMAFLAVLLAYLGFMSAVGGAVLARYMLPVVPLVMRVMVSTLWRRVRYWRFVVAVVAIAFVAGLFTNPPYGFALEDNLAYRGYVTMHAEASRFLALRYPRARVLTAWPASDELSRPWLGYVARPFPVLRIEDFTPAQVAVASAGSNQFDLALVFSTKYQPAHPLLEDWAPWQRIKEKYFGYRRDLAPEE
;
A
#
# COMPACT_ATOMS: atom_id res chain seq x y z
N MET A 1 33.85 26.98 -22.54
CA MET A 1 32.39 27.11 -22.34
C MET A 1 31.69 26.47 -23.54
N ARG A 2 30.92 25.38 -23.36
CA ARG A 2 30.04 24.90 -24.43
C ARG A 2 28.87 25.91 -24.56
N PRO A 3 28.51 26.35 -25.78
CA PRO A 3 27.40 27.28 -25.96
C PRO A 3 26.12 26.67 -25.42
N ALA A 4 25.26 27.51 -24.83
CA ALA A 4 23.95 27.06 -24.35
C ALA A 4 23.16 26.49 -25.54
N PRO A 5 22.50 25.32 -25.38
CA PRO A 5 21.80 24.67 -26.48
C PRO A 5 20.73 25.59 -27.07
N SER A 6 20.65 25.60 -28.39
CA SER A 6 19.68 26.39 -29.16
C SER A 6 18.24 26.00 -28.79
N GLY A 7 17.25 26.86 -29.09
CA GLY A 7 15.83 26.57 -28.80
C GLY A 7 15.35 25.25 -29.43
N ALA A 8 15.82 24.93 -30.63
CA ALA A 8 15.52 23.68 -31.34
C ALA A 8 16.23 22.46 -30.71
N GLU A 9 17.39 22.64 -30.12
CA GLU A 9 18.13 21.56 -29.45
C GLU A 9 17.51 21.25 -28.08
N ARG A 10 17.05 22.27 -27.35
CA ARG A 10 16.28 22.08 -26.10
C ARG A 10 14.95 21.37 -26.36
N SER A 11 14.24 21.68 -27.44
CA SER A 11 12.99 21.02 -27.78
C SER A 11 13.21 19.56 -28.17
N ARG A 12 14.26 19.23 -28.94
CA ARG A 12 14.66 17.85 -29.26
C ARG A 12 15.09 17.04 -28.04
N LEU A 13 15.84 17.65 -27.12
CA LEU A 13 16.24 16.99 -25.87
C LEU A 13 15.03 16.74 -24.96
N ALA A 14 14.10 17.68 -24.91
CA ALA A 14 12.85 17.52 -24.17
C ALA A 14 11.98 16.42 -24.77
N SER A 15 11.78 16.40 -26.11
CA SER A 15 10.98 15.36 -26.77
C SER A 15 11.59 13.97 -26.57
N SER A 16 12.90 13.83 -26.70
CA SER A 16 13.63 12.58 -26.41
C SER A 16 13.42 12.10 -24.97
N ALA A 17 13.48 13.00 -23.99
CA ALA A 17 13.27 12.65 -22.58
C ALA A 17 11.83 12.21 -22.26
N TRP A 18 10.84 12.80 -22.93
CA TRP A 18 9.44 12.38 -22.82
C TRP A 18 9.20 11.01 -23.45
N THR A 19 9.72 10.78 -24.65
CA THR A 19 9.62 9.48 -25.33
C THR A 19 10.25 8.35 -24.51
N GLN A 20 11.41 8.59 -23.89
CA GLN A 20 12.05 7.61 -23.01
C GLN A 20 11.20 7.28 -21.77
N GLN A 21 10.54 8.28 -21.17
CA GLN A 21 9.68 8.05 -20.00
C GLN A 21 8.42 7.28 -20.39
N LEU A 22 7.82 7.59 -21.54
CA LEU A 22 6.66 6.87 -22.05
C LEU A 22 7.02 5.42 -22.38
N LEU A 23 8.18 5.18 -23.01
CA LEU A 23 8.66 3.83 -23.29
C LEU A 23 8.88 3.06 -21.99
N LEU A 24 9.55 3.65 -21.00
CA LEU A 24 9.80 2.99 -19.72
C LEU A 24 8.49 2.70 -18.96
N PHE A 25 7.55 3.65 -18.94
CA PHE A 25 6.20 3.43 -18.42
C PHE A 25 5.54 2.24 -19.11
N SER A 26 5.56 2.22 -20.44
CA SER A 26 4.90 1.19 -21.25
C SER A 26 5.52 -0.20 -21.01
N LEU A 27 6.86 -0.27 -20.87
CA LEU A 27 7.55 -1.53 -20.54
C LEU A 27 7.23 -2.03 -19.14
N ILE A 28 7.22 -1.13 -18.14
CA ILE A 28 6.82 -1.49 -16.77
C ILE A 28 5.36 -1.95 -16.76
N PHE A 29 4.47 -1.20 -17.40
CA PHE A 29 3.05 -1.52 -17.47
C PHE A 29 2.81 -2.85 -18.18
N ALA A 30 3.42 -3.08 -19.34
CA ALA A 30 3.34 -4.36 -20.05
C ALA A 30 3.88 -5.52 -19.21
N GLY A 31 5.02 -5.33 -18.53
CA GLY A 31 5.58 -6.33 -17.61
C GLY A 31 4.61 -6.66 -16.46
N LEU A 32 4.02 -5.65 -15.83
CA LEU A 32 3.02 -5.83 -14.79
C LEU A 32 1.76 -6.55 -15.31
N MET A 33 1.26 -6.18 -16.48
CA MET A 33 0.11 -6.83 -17.13
C MET A 33 0.39 -8.31 -17.42
N LEU A 34 1.60 -8.65 -17.89
CA LEU A 34 2.01 -10.03 -18.12
C LEU A 34 2.08 -10.82 -16.81
N LEU A 35 2.74 -10.26 -15.78
CA LEU A 35 2.88 -10.91 -14.48
C LEU A 35 1.53 -11.10 -13.76
N HIS A 36 0.58 -10.20 -13.99
CA HIS A 36 -0.75 -10.22 -13.36
C HIS A 36 -1.84 -10.84 -14.24
N ALA A 37 -1.53 -11.27 -15.47
CA ALA A 37 -2.49 -11.85 -16.40
C ALA A 37 -3.45 -12.89 -15.76
N PRO A 38 -2.99 -13.86 -14.95
CA PRO A 38 -3.89 -14.83 -14.32
C PRO A 38 -4.75 -14.26 -13.17
N LEU A 39 -4.48 -13.03 -12.73
CA LEU A 39 -5.13 -12.36 -11.60
C LEU A 39 -6.15 -11.31 -12.06
N LEU A 40 -6.09 -10.86 -13.33
CA LEU A 40 -6.85 -9.71 -13.83
C LEU A 40 -8.37 -9.89 -13.75
N ARG A 41 -8.87 -11.13 -13.73
CA ARG A 41 -10.30 -11.43 -13.70
C ARG A 41 -10.82 -11.85 -12.32
N LEU A 42 -9.96 -11.85 -11.31
CA LEU A 42 -10.38 -12.24 -9.96
C LEU A 42 -11.43 -11.25 -9.43
N PRO A 43 -12.52 -11.76 -8.82
CA PRO A 43 -13.46 -10.97 -8.04
C PRO A 43 -12.78 -10.09 -6.98
N TYR A 44 -13.52 -9.12 -6.46
CA TYR A 44 -12.96 -8.12 -5.56
C TYR A 44 -12.78 -8.67 -4.15
N PHE A 45 -11.58 -8.50 -3.61
CA PHE A 45 -11.18 -9.03 -2.32
C PHE A 45 -11.46 -8.02 -1.20
N TRP A 46 -12.14 -8.44 -0.14
CA TRP A 46 -12.10 -7.76 1.18
C TRP A 46 -12.42 -6.26 1.11
N ASP A 47 -11.50 -5.35 1.43
CA ASP A 47 -11.75 -3.89 1.41
C ASP A 47 -12.09 -3.36 0.01
N GLU A 48 -11.65 -4.03 -1.06
CA GLU A 48 -12.14 -3.73 -2.40
C GLU A 48 -13.66 -3.90 -2.45
N ALA A 49 -14.15 -5.07 -2.01
CA ALA A 49 -15.57 -5.42 -2.00
C ALA A 49 -16.38 -4.61 -0.99
N GLY A 50 -15.82 -4.38 0.20
CA GLY A 50 -16.48 -3.72 1.31
C GLY A 50 -16.57 -2.21 1.14
N TYR A 51 -15.54 -1.55 0.61
CA TYR A 51 -15.43 -0.09 0.66
C TYR A 51 -15.14 0.55 -0.69
N TYR A 52 -14.07 0.15 -1.37
CA TYR A 52 -13.54 0.94 -2.48
C TYR A 52 -14.29 0.76 -3.80
N ILE A 53 -14.67 -0.47 -4.14
CA ILE A 53 -15.48 -0.76 -5.34
C ILE A 53 -16.89 -0.20 -5.20
N PRO A 54 -17.61 -0.39 -4.07
CA PRO A 54 -18.90 0.27 -3.85
C PRO A 54 -18.81 1.80 -3.99
N ALA A 55 -17.82 2.45 -3.36
CA ALA A 55 -17.65 3.89 -3.44
C ALA A 55 -17.36 4.40 -4.86
N ALA A 56 -16.45 3.73 -5.58
CA ALA A 56 -16.18 4.06 -6.98
C ALA A 56 -17.41 3.82 -7.87
N ARG A 57 -18.21 2.79 -7.57
CA ARG A 57 -19.40 2.44 -8.35
C ARG A 57 -20.51 3.47 -8.16
N ASP A 58 -20.71 3.96 -6.95
CA ASP A 58 -21.67 5.04 -6.68
C ASP A 58 -21.29 6.32 -7.42
N LEU A 59 -20.00 6.66 -7.43
CA LEU A 59 -19.47 7.78 -8.22
C LEU A 59 -19.68 7.56 -9.73
N TYR A 60 -19.42 6.35 -10.23
CA TYR A 60 -19.62 6.00 -11.64
C TYR A 60 -21.09 6.10 -12.08
N LEU A 61 -22.03 5.66 -11.23
CA LEU A 61 -23.45 5.59 -11.57
C LEU A 61 -24.19 6.91 -11.34
N THR A 62 -23.86 7.62 -10.27
CA THR A 62 -24.64 8.78 -9.80
C THR A 62 -23.85 10.08 -9.75
N GLY A 63 -22.52 10.03 -9.86
CA GLY A 63 -21.66 11.21 -9.74
C GLY A 63 -21.39 11.65 -8.29
N THR A 64 -21.89 10.94 -7.28
CA THR A 64 -21.66 11.27 -5.87
C THR A 64 -20.25 10.90 -5.41
N LEU A 65 -19.58 11.84 -4.73
CA LEU A 65 -18.30 11.57 -4.06
C LEU A 65 -18.47 10.89 -2.68
N ILE A 66 -19.67 10.98 -2.08
CA ILE A 66 -19.98 10.32 -0.82
C ILE A 66 -20.64 8.98 -1.14
N PRO A 67 -20.07 7.84 -0.69
CA PRO A 67 -20.64 6.53 -0.96
C PRO A 67 -22.04 6.37 -0.32
N GLN A 68 -22.90 5.64 -1.00
CA GLN A 68 -24.27 5.32 -0.60
C GLN A 68 -24.50 3.81 -0.45
N SER A 69 -23.75 3.00 -1.20
CA SER A 69 -23.79 1.53 -1.15
C SER A 69 -22.82 0.92 -0.14
N THR A 70 -22.04 1.75 0.56
CA THR A 70 -21.17 1.34 1.67
C THR A 70 -21.05 2.48 2.69
N LEU A 71 -20.47 2.16 3.85
CA LEU A 71 -20.14 3.13 4.87
C LEU A 71 -19.12 4.16 4.36
N SER A 72 -19.35 5.43 4.69
CA SER A 72 -18.38 6.48 4.39
C SER A 72 -17.21 6.44 5.36
N ASN A 73 -16.02 6.19 4.82
CA ASN A 73 -14.75 6.05 5.55
C ASN A 73 -13.89 7.32 5.51
N ALA A 74 -14.44 8.44 4.99
CA ALA A 74 -13.75 9.71 4.76
C ALA A 74 -12.45 9.66 3.92
N HIS A 75 -12.09 8.51 3.34
CA HIS A 75 -11.01 8.43 2.37
C HIS A 75 -11.26 9.40 1.20
N PRO A 76 -10.27 10.22 0.85
CA PRO A 76 -10.35 11.10 -0.31
C PRO A 76 -10.61 10.33 -1.62
N PRO A 77 -11.35 10.92 -2.59
CA PRO A 77 -11.99 10.16 -3.66
C PRO A 77 -11.11 9.95 -4.89
N LEU A 78 -9.81 10.30 -4.90
CA LEU A 78 -9.02 10.33 -6.14
C LEU A 78 -8.94 8.96 -6.83
N VAL A 79 -8.71 7.89 -6.07
CA VAL A 79 -8.62 6.53 -6.63
C VAL A 79 -9.99 6.05 -7.11
N MET A 80 -11.06 6.36 -6.37
CA MET A 80 -12.43 6.04 -6.77
C MET A 80 -12.81 6.77 -8.05
N ALA A 81 -12.44 8.04 -8.18
CA ALA A 81 -12.64 8.84 -9.39
C ALA A 81 -11.85 8.28 -10.57
N TRP A 82 -10.62 7.81 -10.35
CA TRP A 82 -9.82 7.12 -11.36
C TRP A 82 -10.51 5.84 -11.85
N LEU A 83 -11.01 5.01 -10.94
CA LEU A 83 -11.74 3.78 -11.30
C LEU A 83 -13.05 4.07 -12.02
N ALA A 84 -13.83 5.04 -11.54
CA ALA A 84 -15.06 5.47 -12.20
C ALA A 84 -14.81 5.98 -13.62
N LEU A 85 -13.74 6.75 -13.83
CA LEU A 85 -13.30 7.20 -15.16
C LEU A 85 -12.91 6.02 -16.05
N ALA A 86 -12.12 5.07 -15.53
CA ALA A 86 -11.73 3.87 -16.26
C ALA A 86 -12.95 3.05 -16.71
N TRP A 87 -13.95 2.88 -15.84
CA TRP A 87 -15.20 2.19 -16.19
C TRP A 87 -16.08 2.98 -17.16
N ARG A 88 -15.98 4.32 -17.19
CA ARG A 88 -16.65 5.15 -18.20
C ARG A 88 -16.10 4.90 -19.60
N VAL A 89 -14.81 4.59 -19.72
CA VAL A 89 -14.14 4.35 -21.00
C VAL A 89 -14.21 2.87 -21.42
N ALA A 90 -13.94 1.94 -20.49
CA ALA A 90 -13.77 0.52 -20.79
C ALA A 90 -14.93 -0.39 -20.33
N GLY A 91 -15.93 0.17 -19.64
CA GLY A 91 -17.00 -0.58 -19.00
C GLY A 91 -16.64 -1.10 -17.60
N TYR A 92 -17.65 -1.29 -16.76
CA TYR A 92 -17.48 -1.86 -15.43
C TYR A 92 -17.12 -3.35 -15.52
N SER A 93 -15.93 -3.72 -15.05
CA SER A 93 -15.50 -5.12 -14.91
C SER A 93 -14.29 -5.22 -13.99
N ALA A 94 -14.06 -6.41 -13.40
CA ALA A 94 -12.84 -6.71 -12.65
C ALA A 94 -11.60 -6.43 -13.51
N LEU A 95 -11.58 -6.92 -14.76
CA LEU A 95 -10.48 -6.69 -15.71
C LEU A 95 -10.15 -5.20 -15.86
N ALA A 96 -11.15 -4.35 -16.13
CA ALA A 96 -10.95 -2.92 -16.26
C ALA A 96 -10.39 -2.30 -14.97
N THR A 97 -10.91 -2.70 -13.79
CA THR A 97 -10.38 -2.25 -12.50
C THR A 97 -8.92 -2.66 -12.30
N ARG A 98 -8.58 -3.94 -12.47
CA ARG A 98 -7.23 -4.47 -12.27
C ARG A 98 -6.24 -3.78 -13.21
N THR A 99 -6.61 -3.60 -14.48
CA THR A 99 -5.79 -2.89 -15.47
C THR A 99 -5.59 -1.42 -15.08
N ALA A 100 -6.63 -0.73 -14.61
CA ALA A 100 -6.53 0.65 -14.14
C ALA A 100 -5.62 0.79 -12.91
N MET A 101 -5.65 -0.18 -11.98
CA MET A 101 -4.74 -0.21 -10.84
C MET A 101 -3.29 -0.50 -11.25
N LEU A 102 -3.07 -1.42 -12.20
CA LEU A 102 -1.74 -1.72 -12.72
C LEU A 102 -1.13 -0.52 -13.47
N ALA A 103 -1.95 0.33 -14.08
CA ALA A 103 -1.47 1.59 -14.68
C ALA A 103 -0.96 2.55 -13.60
N LEU A 104 -1.67 2.68 -12.47
CA LEU A 104 -1.18 3.43 -11.31
C LEU A 104 0.08 2.79 -10.72
N ALA A 105 0.15 1.45 -10.65
CA ALA A 105 1.34 0.77 -10.16
C ALA A 105 2.56 0.95 -11.06
N ALA A 106 2.39 0.92 -12.38
CA ALA A 106 3.45 1.24 -13.33
C ALA A 106 3.92 2.70 -13.17
N PHE A 107 2.98 3.63 -12.94
CA PHE A 107 3.30 5.02 -12.67
C PHE A 107 4.06 5.20 -11.35
N SER A 108 3.70 4.45 -10.30
CA SER A 108 4.41 4.41 -9.01
C SER A 108 5.84 3.89 -9.17
N LEU A 109 6.03 2.77 -9.88
CA LEU A 109 7.35 2.19 -10.13
C LEU A 109 8.23 3.11 -10.99
N LEU A 110 7.65 3.81 -11.98
CA LEU A 110 8.37 4.84 -12.73
C LEU A 110 8.82 6.00 -11.84
N GLY A 111 7.96 6.46 -10.93
CA GLY A 111 8.30 7.47 -9.92
C GLY A 111 9.45 7.03 -9.03
N LEU A 112 9.39 5.81 -8.51
CA LEU A 112 10.45 5.20 -7.70
C LEU A 112 11.76 5.04 -8.47
N PHE A 113 11.69 4.59 -9.72
CA PHE A 113 12.86 4.46 -10.59
C PHE A 113 13.54 5.82 -10.76
N ARG A 114 12.78 6.87 -11.09
CA ARG A 114 13.31 8.21 -11.27
C ARG A 114 13.88 8.79 -9.97
N LEU A 115 13.17 8.64 -8.85
CA LEU A 115 13.63 9.02 -7.52
C LEU A 115 14.97 8.34 -7.20
N SER A 116 15.06 7.04 -7.41
CA SER A 116 16.26 6.23 -7.14
C SER A 116 17.42 6.59 -8.06
N ARG A 117 17.14 6.88 -9.33
CA ARG A 117 18.15 7.28 -10.31
C ARG A 117 18.73 8.64 -9.96
N PHE A 118 17.88 9.59 -9.55
CA PHE A 118 18.31 10.92 -9.12
C PHE A 118 19.13 10.87 -7.84
N ALA A 119 18.67 10.12 -6.83
CA ALA A 119 19.34 10.03 -5.53
C ALA A 119 20.58 9.10 -5.51
N ALA A 120 20.78 8.29 -6.56
CA ALA A 120 21.92 7.40 -6.68
C ALA A 120 22.39 7.29 -8.14
N ASN A 121 21.98 6.24 -8.86
CA ASN A 121 22.39 5.98 -10.23
C ASN A 121 21.45 4.98 -10.91
N GLN A 122 21.63 4.77 -12.22
CA GLN A 122 20.81 3.88 -13.04
C GLN A 122 20.82 2.41 -12.54
N PRO A 123 21.96 1.74 -12.26
CA PRO A 123 21.94 0.38 -11.70
C PRO A 123 21.15 0.22 -10.41
N VAL A 124 21.32 1.14 -9.45
CA VAL A 124 20.56 1.14 -8.19
C VAL A 124 19.08 1.33 -8.48
N ALA A 125 18.72 2.26 -9.36
CA ALA A 125 17.33 2.48 -9.75
C ALA A 125 16.67 1.25 -10.36
N CYS A 126 17.33 0.56 -11.30
CA CYS A 126 16.82 -0.68 -11.88
C CYS A 126 16.61 -1.76 -10.82
N ALA A 127 17.62 -1.99 -9.95
CA ALA A 127 17.55 -3.00 -8.92
C ALA A 127 16.48 -2.69 -7.87
N THR A 128 16.39 -1.46 -7.38
CA THR A 128 15.33 -1.04 -6.44
C THR A 128 13.94 -1.21 -7.05
N THR A 129 13.74 -0.77 -8.29
CA THR A 129 12.43 -0.86 -8.95
C THR A 129 12.03 -2.32 -9.19
N ALA A 130 12.96 -3.16 -9.65
CA ALA A 130 12.71 -4.59 -9.85
C ALA A 130 12.40 -5.31 -8.53
N LEU A 131 13.20 -5.07 -7.48
CA LEU A 131 12.94 -5.65 -6.15
C LEU A 131 11.61 -5.19 -5.58
N THR A 132 11.26 -3.92 -5.71
CA THR A 132 9.95 -3.41 -5.27
C THR A 132 8.82 -4.05 -6.06
N ALA A 133 8.93 -4.20 -7.38
CA ALA A 133 7.90 -4.84 -8.19
C ALA A 133 7.70 -6.33 -7.82
N LEU A 134 8.76 -7.02 -7.41
CA LEU A 134 8.71 -8.43 -7.01
C LEU A 134 8.34 -8.63 -5.53
N TYR A 135 8.47 -7.60 -4.69
CA TYR A 135 8.19 -7.69 -3.26
C TYR A 135 6.72 -8.09 -3.03
N PRO A 136 6.42 -9.16 -2.27
CA PRO A 136 5.08 -9.74 -2.21
C PRO A 136 3.95 -8.75 -1.96
N VAL A 137 4.12 -7.87 -0.95
CA VAL A 137 3.10 -6.86 -0.59
C VAL A 137 2.90 -5.85 -1.73
N PHE A 138 3.96 -5.41 -2.41
CA PHE A 138 3.80 -4.47 -3.51
C PHE A 138 3.18 -5.15 -4.73
N PHE A 139 3.59 -6.38 -5.02
CA PHE A 139 3.09 -7.16 -6.15
C PHE A 139 1.58 -7.34 -6.05
N THR A 140 1.06 -7.89 -4.95
CA THR A 140 -0.38 -8.12 -4.77
C THR A 140 -1.17 -6.82 -4.84
N GLN A 141 -0.73 -5.80 -4.10
CA GLN A 141 -1.38 -4.48 -4.02
C GLN A 141 -1.38 -3.75 -5.37
N SER A 142 -0.53 -4.14 -6.33
CA SER A 142 -0.48 -3.51 -7.66
C SER A 142 -1.74 -3.72 -8.50
N SER A 143 -2.50 -4.79 -8.22
CA SER A 143 -3.75 -5.10 -8.90
C SER A 143 -5.00 -4.91 -8.03
N LEU A 144 -4.85 -4.84 -6.70
CA LEU A 144 -5.94 -4.59 -5.76
C LEU A 144 -6.40 -3.12 -5.84
N ALA A 145 -7.71 -2.88 -5.84
CA ALA A 145 -8.37 -1.58 -5.83
C ALA A 145 -8.27 -0.90 -4.45
N HIS A 146 -7.06 -0.82 -3.92
CA HIS A 146 -6.72 -0.15 -2.68
C HIS A 146 -6.08 1.20 -2.94
N VAL A 147 -6.22 2.09 -1.98
CA VAL A 147 -5.74 3.49 -2.06
C VAL A 147 -4.27 3.65 -1.68
N ASP A 148 -3.70 2.67 -0.97
CA ASP A 148 -2.34 2.72 -0.41
C ASP A 148 -1.23 2.82 -1.47
N LEU A 149 -1.30 1.97 -2.50
CA LEU A 149 -0.26 1.92 -3.53
C LEU A 149 -0.25 3.18 -4.42
N PRO A 150 -1.39 3.71 -4.90
CA PRO A 150 -1.43 5.00 -5.59
C PRO A 150 -0.87 6.14 -4.73
N ALA A 151 -1.23 6.20 -3.45
CA ALA A 151 -0.73 7.20 -2.51
C ALA A 151 0.78 7.11 -2.31
N ALA A 152 1.34 5.90 -2.22
CA ALA A 152 2.79 5.67 -2.23
C ALA A 152 3.45 6.16 -3.52
N GLY A 153 2.85 5.87 -4.68
CA GLY A 153 3.31 6.33 -5.99
C GLY A 153 3.44 7.84 -6.10
N PHE A 154 2.37 8.56 -5.78
CA PHE A 154 2.37 10.02 -5.77
C PHE A 154 3.37 10.57 -4.74
N THR A 155 3.55 9.89 -3.60
CA THR A 155 4.61 10.24 -2.63
C THR A 155 6.01 10.12 -3.24
N PHE A 156 6.31 9.09 -4.04
CA PHE A 156 7.61 8.98 -4.73
C PHE A 156 7.85 10.12 -5.73
N TRP A 157 6.81 10.52 -6.47
CA TRP A 157 6.87 11.67 -7.36
C TRP A 157 7.03 13.00 -6.60
N GLY A 158 6.36 13.15 -5.45
CA GLY A 158 6.52 14.29 -4.54
C GLY A 158 7.93 14.38 -3.98
N LEU A 159 8.49 13.25 -3.52
CA LEU A 159 9.88 13.16 -3.07
C LEU A 159 10.87 13.47 -4.19
N LEU A 160 10.64 12.97 -5.41
CA LEU A 160 11.48 13.31 -6.55
C LEU A 160 11.43 14.82 -6.83
N ALA A 161 10.25 15.41 -6.88
CA ALA A 161 10.09 16.85 -7.08
C ALA A 161 10.70 17.67 -5.94
N TYR A 162 10.68 17.14 -4.72
CA TYR A 162 11.39 17.69 -3.58
C TYR A 162 12.90 17.68 -3.86
N LEU A 163 13.49 16.53 -4.14
CA LEU A 163 14.93 16.44 -4.41
C LEU A 163 15.39 17.26 -5.65
N GLU A 164 14.55 17.35 -6.69
CA GLU A 164 14.79 18.18 -7.89
C GLU A 164 14.57 19.70 -7.64
N ASP A 165 14.15 20.10 -6.44
CA ASP A 165 13.84 21.50 -6.07
C ASP A 165 12.80 22.16 -7.01
N ARG A 166 11.72 21.41 -7.29
CA ARG A 166 10.59 21.82 -8.16
C ARG A 166 9.34 22.12 -7.32
N PRO A 167 9.17 23.34 -6.77
CA PRO A 167 8.09 23.67 -5.82
C PRO A 167 6.69 23.35 -6.31
N GLY A 168 6.32 23.77 -7.54
CA GLY A 168 4.99 23.50 -8.08
C GLY A 168 4.69 22.01 -8.26
N LYS A 169 5.70 21.20 -8.61
CA LYS A 169 5.54 19.74 -8.72
C LYS A 169 5.43 19.08 -7.34
N GLN A 170 6.10 19.60 -6.33
CA GLN A 170 5.96 19.11 -4.95
C GLN A 170 4.51 19.28 -4.48
N VAL A 171 3.95 20.48 -4.65
CA VAL A 171 2.56 20.77 -4.28
C VAL A 171 1.62 19.83 -5.03
N LEU A 172 1.77 19.71 -6.36
CA LEU A 172 0.92 18.85 -7.17
C LEU A 172 0.95 17.40 -6.68
N TRP A 173 2.14 16.78 -6.60
CA TRP A 173 2.25 15.36 -6.30
C TRP A 173 1.88 15.03 -4.86
N PHE A 174 2.27 15.84 -3.88
CA PHE A 174 1.86 15.60 -2.50
C PHE A 174 0.36 15.85 -2.28
N SER A 175 -0.26 16.79 -3.02
CA SER A 175 -1.72 16.97 -3.00
C SER A 175 -2.43 15.75 -3.57
N LEU A 176 -1.98 15.23 -4.72
CA LEU A 176 -2.52 14.00 -5.29
C LEU A 176 -2.30 12.80 -4.37
N ALA A 177 -1.16 12.71 -3.68
CA ALA A 177 -0.92 11.67 -2.69
C ALA A 177 -1.95 11.75 -1.54
N ALA A 178 -2.12 12.94 -0.95
CA ALA A 178 -3.07 13.18 0.13
C ALA A 178 -4.53 12.95 -0.31
N LEU A 179 -4.87 13.25 -1.57
CA LEU A 179 -6.18 12.98 -2.16
C LEU A 179 -6.37 11.53 -2.62
N ALA A 180 -5.30 10.73 -2.72
CA ALA A 180 -5.40 9.28 -2.88
C ALA A 180 -5.64 8.61 -1.52
N LYS A 181 -4.88 9.01 -0.50
CA LYS A 181 -5.05 8.57 0.88
C LYS A 181 -4.61 9.67 1.83
N GLU A 182 -5.44 10.00 2.80
CA GLU A 182 -5.23 11.09 3.75
C GLU A 182 -3.89 10.97 4.50
N THR A 183 -3.47 9.74 4.85
CA THR A 183 -2.21 9.49 5.56
C THR A 183 -0.98 9.81 4.74
N ALA A 184 -1.10 9.98 3.41
CA ALA A 184 0.02 10.41 2.59
C ALA A 184 0.48 11.84 2.88
N ILE A 185 -0.34 12.64 3.58
CA ILE A 185 0.06 13.97 4.08
C ILE A 185 1.25 13.89 5.05
N LEU A 186 1.51 12.72 5.65
CA LEU A 186 2.66 12.52 6.53
C LEU A 186 3.99 12.81 5.84
N ALA A 187 4.13 12.49 4.55
CA ALA A 187 5.39 12.70 3.83
C ALA A 187 5.78 14.18 3.74
N PRO A 188 4.94 15.09 3.19
CA PRO A 188 5.29 16.51 3.14
C PRO A 188 5.39 17.15 4.53
N LEU A 189 4.56 16.74 5.51
CA LEU A 189 4.67 17.24 6.89
C LEU A 189 5.98 16.81 7.56
N ALA A 190 6.42 15.57 7.36
CA ALA A 190 7.70 15.09 7.88
C ALA A 190 8.88 15.88 7.30
N LEU A 191 8.84 16.17 5.99
CA LEU A 191 9.85 17.00 5.33
C LEU A 191 9.82 18.44 5.86
N PHE A 192 8.63 19.01 6.08
CA PHE A 192 8.48 20.34 6.67
C PHE A 192 9.10 20.41 8.06
N VAL A 193 8.75 19.47 8.95
CA VAL A 193 9.31 19.38 10.30
C VAL A 193 10.82 19.17 10.25
N TRP A 194 11.31 18.28 9.39
CA TRP A 194 12.75 18.06 9.19
C TRP A 194 13.47 19.34 8.78
N GLU A 195 12.95 20.10 7.81
CA GLU A 195 13.56 21.37 7.39
C GLU A 195 13.55 22.43 8.49
N LEU A 196 12.56 22.43 9.38
CA LEU A 196 12.55 23.33 10.54
C LEU A 196 13.60 22.93 11.57
N LEU A 197 13.66 21.64 11.94
CA LEU A 197 14.62 21.12 12.91
C LEU A 197 16.06 21.27 12.40
N ALA A 198 16.28 21.03 11.11
CA ALA A 198 17.59 21.11 10.47
C ALA A 198 18.21 22.52 10.53
N ARG A 199 17.43 23.59 10.71
CA ARG A 199 17.93 24.97 10.88
C ARG A 199 18.66 25.19 12.20
N TRP A 200 18.38 24.36 13.20
CA TRP A 200 18.98 24.43 14.53
C TRP A 200 20.18 23.48 14.69
N LEU A 201 20.52 22.73 13.64
CA LEU A 201 21.65 21.81 13.69
C LEU A 201 22.99 22.59 13.73
N PRO A 202 23.97 22.13 14.54
CA PRO A 202 25.30 22.72 14.55
C PRO A 202 25.99 22.65 13.18
N ALA A 203 26.96 23.55 12.94
CA ALA A 203 27.64 23.66 11.65
C ALA A 203 28.32 22.36 11.16
N HIS A 204 28.76 21.48 12.06
CA HIS A 204 29.35 20.19 11.69
C HIS A 204 28.35 19.15 11.14
N TRP A 205 27.04 19.42 11.21
CA TRP A 205 25.97 18.60 10.63
C TRP A 205 25.40 19.18 9.33
N GLN A 206 26.09 20.14 8.68
CA GLN A 206 25.59 20.77 7.45
C GLN A 206 25.27 19.78 6.32
N ASP A 207 25.96 18.63 6.25
CA ASP A 207 25.68 17.56 5.28
C ASP A 207 24.28 16.93 5.42
N PHE A 208 23.63 17.12 6.57
CA PHE A 208 22.29 16.60 6.88
C PHE A 208 21.19 17.56 6.42
N VAL A 209 21.54 18.83 6.21
CA VAL A 209 20.61 19.89 5.85
C VAL A 209 20.47 19.97 4.32
N PRO A 210 19.26 20.18 3.78
CA PRO A 210 19.11 20.48 2.36
C PRO A 210 19.94 21.72 1.95
N PRO A 211 20.38 21.82 0.68
CA PRO A 211 21.16 22.96 0.22
C PRO A 211 20.49 24.33 0.50
N ALA A 212 21.25 25.31 0.98
CA ALA A 212 20.71 26.60 1.46
C ALA A 212 19.99 27.45 0.40
N ARG A 213 20.32 27.30 -0.89
CA ARG A 213 19.77 28.11 -2.00
C ARG A 213 18.64 27.39 -2.77
N ARG A 214 17.79 26.64 -2.08
CA ARG A 214 16.63 25.98 -2.69
C ARG A 214 15.51 26.97 -2.98
N ARG A 215 14.83 26.78 -4.11
CA ARG A 215 13.61 27.51 -4.49
C ARG A 215 12.43 27.09 -3.63
N SER A 216 12.36 25.81 -3.28
CA SER A 216 11.37 25.31 -2.34
C SER A 216 11.68 25.78 -0.93
N ARG A 217 10.83 26.66 -0.42
CA ARG A 217 10.81 27.02 1.01
C ARG A 217 10.02 25.98 1.78
N ALA A 218 10.45 25.64 3.01
CA ALA A 218 9.78 24.69 3.89
C ALA A 218 8.23 24.79 3.87
N PHE A 219 7.69 26.00 4.02
CA PHE A 219 6.24 26.24 4.08
C PHE A 219 5.45 25.78 2.84
N ILE A 220 6.09 25.62 1.67
CA ILE A 220 5.39 25.09 0.50
C ILE A 220 4.93 23.65 0.70
N LEU A 221 5.60 22.90 1.58
CA LEU A 221 5.25 21.54 1.95
C LEU A 221 3.94 21.49 2.78
N LEU A 222 3.43 22.62 3.27
CA LEU A 222 2.13 22.68 3.93
C LEU A 222 0.97 22.87 2.94
N VAL A 223 1.22 23.31 1.71
CA VAL A 223 0.15 23.55 0.72
C VAL A 223 -0.69 22.31 0.41
N PRO A 224 -0.14 21.07 0.34
CA PRO A 224 -0.94 19.85 0.20
C PRO A 224 -2.01 19.63 1.28
N VAL A 225 -1.94 20.31 2.43
CA VAL A 225 -2.99 20.28 3.45
C VAL A 225 -4.26 20.93 2.95
N VAL A 226 -4.18 21.94 2.08
CA VAL A 226 -5.34 22.70 1.57
C VAL A 226 -6.35 21.81 0.82
N PRO A 227 -5.96 21.04 -0.22
CA PRO A 227 -6.92 20.16 -0.90
C PRO A 227 -7.49 19.07 0.01
N LEU A 228 -6.68 18.53 0.93
CA LEU A 228 -7.16 17.54 1.90
C LEU A 228 -8.17 18.15 2.89
N ALA A 229 -7.90 19.35 3.40
CA ALA A 229 -8.84 20.09 4.24
C ALA A 229 -10.13 20.44 3.50
N GLY A 230 -10.03 20.80 2.21
CA GLY A 230 -11.18 21.01 1.33
C GLY A 230 -12.05 19.77 1.19
N TRP A 231 -11.43 18.59 1.02
CA TRP A 231 -12.15 17.31 1.03
C TRP A 231 -12.86 17.06 2.37
N TYR A 232 -12.17 17.22 3.50
CA TYR A 232 -12.79 17.01 4.81
C TYR A 232 -13.92 18.00 5.11
N ALA A 233 -13.78 19.26 4.69
CA ALA A 233 -14.84 20.25 4.80
C ALA A 233 -16.08 19.84 3.96
N TYR A 234 -15.87 19.36 2.73
CA TYR A 234 -16.94 18.82 1.90
C TYR A 234 -17.59 17.58 2.53
N HIS A 235 -16.79 16.63 3.01
CA HIS A 235 -17.29 15.42 3.66
C HIS A 235 -18.10 15.75 4.91
N TYR A 236 -17.62 16.66 5.76
CA TYR A 236 -18.34 17.13 6.94
C TYR A 236 -19.66 17.82 6.57
N ALA A 237 -19.64 18.72 5.58
CA ALA A 237 -20.84 19.40 5.12
C ALA A 237 -21.92 18.45 4.57
N LYS A 238 -21.53 17.27 4.05
CA LYS A 238 -22.45 16.26 3.50
C LYS A 238 -22.89 15.19 4.50
N THR A 239 -22.07 14.87 5.48
CA THR A 239 -22.29 13.71 6.36
C THR A 239 -22.43 14.06 7.83
N GLY A 240 -22.05 15.27 8.25
CA GLY A 240 -21.92 15.65 9.65
C GLY A 240 -20.69 15.07 10.36
N PHE A 241 -19.88 14.25 9.69
CA PHE A 241 -18.70 13.60 10.27
C PHE A 241 -17.41 14.07 9.60
N LEU A 242 -16.38 14.39 10.38
CA LEU A 242 -15.11 14.89 9.83
C LEU A 242 -14.16 13.74 9.40
N PHE A 243 -14.00 12.73 10.26
CA PHE A 243 -13.06 11.62 10.09
C PHE A 243 -13.77 10.29 9.83
N GLY A 244 -14.77 10.31 8.96
CA GLY A 244 -15.59 9.15 8.63
C GLY A 244 -16.66 8.90 9.67
N ASN A 245 -17.48 7.87 9.46
CA ASN A 245 -18.54 7.51 10.40
C ASN A 245 -17.97 7.17 11.81
N PRO A 246 -18.80 7.22 12.88
CA PRO A 246 -18.33 7.00 14.25
C PRO A 246 -17.60 5.67 14.47
N GLU A 247 -18.04 4.60 13.80
CA GLU A 247 -17.42 3.29 13.92
C GLU A 247 -16.04 3.26 13.26
N PHE A 248 -15.88 3.89 12.10
CA PHE A 248 -14.59 4.06 11.44
C PHE A 248 -13.60 4.83 12.31
N PHE A 249 -14.04 5.94 12.93
CA PHE A 249 -13.21 6.71 13.85
C PHE A 249 -12.83 5.91 15.10
N ARG A 250 -13.80 5.21 15.68
CA ARG A 250 -13.59 4.35 16.85
C ARG A 250 -12.55 3.27 16.54
N TYR A 251 -12.70 2.57 15.42
CA TYR A 251 -11.83 1.48 15.00
C TYR A 251 -10.41 1.94 14.65
N ASN A 252 -10.25 3.07 13.94
CA ASN A 252 -8.95 3.50 13.43
C ASN A 252 -8.19 4.47 14.34
N VAL A 253 -8.86 5.15 15.27
CA VAL A 253 -8.24 6.17 16.12
C VAL A 253 -8.50 5.89 17.59
N ALA A 254 -9.76 5.90 18.03
CA ALA A 254 -10.06 5.89 19.46
C ALA A 254 -9.58 4.58 20.13
N ALA A 255 -9.84 3.43 19.52
CA ALA A 255 -9.43 2.12 20.04
C ALA A 255 -7.93 1.84 19.87
N THR A 256 -7.23 2.62 19.05
CA THR A 256 -5.81 2.37 18.76
C THR A 256 -4.86 3.17 19.64
N LEU A 257 -5.34 4.26 20.25
CA LEU A 257 -4.60 5.12 21.18
C LEU A 257 -4.49 4.48 22.57
N ASP A 258 -3.87 3.30 22.62
CA ASP A 258 -3.54 2.59 23.85
C ASP A 258 -2.00 2.55 24.04
N PRO A 259 -1.47 2.95 25.22
CA PRO A 259 -0.03 3.03 25.45
C PRO A 259 0.74 1.73 25.26
N LEU A 260 0.10 0.56 25.41
CA LEU A 260 0.71 -0.75 25.21
C LEU A 260 0.55 -1.23 23.77
N ARG A 261 -0.56 -0.89 23.10
CA ARG A 261 -0.75 -1.20 21.68
C ARG A 261 0.29 -0.50 20.79
N ILE A 262 0.58 0.78 21.04
CA ILE A 262 1.49 1.58 20.20
C ILE A 262 2.88 0.93 20.04
N PRO A 263 3.62 0.57 21.12
CA PRO A 263 4.92 -0.07 20.98
C PRO A 263 4.84 -1.47 20.35
N LEU A 264 3.76 -2.23 20.59
CA LEU A 264 3.55 -3.53 19.93
C LEU A 264 3.34 -3.37 18.43
N ALA A 265 2.50 -2.41 18.03
CA ALA A 265 2.29 -2.05 16.64
C ALA A 265 3.58 -1.56 15.99
N LEU A 266 4.38 -0.75 16.69
CA LEU A 266 5.70 -0.31 16.23
C LEU A 266 6.64 -1.49 15.97
N GLY A 267 6.68 -2.49 16.85
CA GLY A 267 7.43 -3.72 16.63
C GLY A 267 7.02 -4.44 15.34
N MET A 268 5.71 -4.55 15.08
CA MET A 268 5.20 -5.11 13.83
C MET A 268 5.50 -4.24 12.60
N ARG A 269 5.46 -2.91 12.72
CA ARG A 269 5.84 -1.98 11.62
C ARG A 269 7.32 -2.08 11.30
N LEU A 270 8.18 -2.18 12.30
CA LEU A 270 9.62 -2.42 12.10
C LEU A 270 9.84 -3.75 11.38
N TRP A 271 9.12 -4.81 11.75
CA TRP A 271 9.15 -6.07 11.02
C TRP A 271 8.70 -5.90 9.56
N GLN A 272 7.58 -5.20 9.31
CA GLN A 272 7.07 -4.89 7.96
C GLN A 272 8.09 -4.13 7.09
N VAL A 273 8.84 -3.21 7.69
CA VAL A 273 9.78 -2.35 6.96
C VAL A 273 11.16 -2.99 6.76
N PHE A 274 11.58 -3.91 7.63
CA PHE A 274 12.95 -4.44 7.61
C PHE A 274 13.05 -5.95 7.39
N GLY A 275 12.00 -6.72 7.63
CA GLY A 275 12.08 -8.17 7.69
C GLY A 275 11.04 -8.95 6.87
N TYR A 276 9.85 -8.38 6.73
CA TYR A 276 8.66 -9.05 6.21
C TYR A 276 8.81 -9.59 4.78
N PHE A 277 8.33 -10.81 4.54
CA PHE A 277 8.41 -11.52 3.26
C PHE A 277 9.82 -11.54 2.62
N GLY A 278 10.83 -11.95 3.39
CA GLY A 278 12.21 -12.10 2.90
C GLY A 278 13.01 -10.80 2.88
N LEU A 279 12.41 -9.66 3.24
CA LEU A 279 13.08 -8.36 3.25
C LEU A 279 14.27 -8.31 4.23
N TYR A 280 14.27 -9.17 5.26
CA TYR A 280 15.40 -9.33 6.17
C TYR A 280 16.70 -9.68 5.44
N LEU A 281 16.65 -10.42 4.32
CA LEU A 281 17.84 -10.75 3.53
C LEU A 281 18.51 -9.50 2.98
N LEU A 282 17.71 -8.55 2.47
CA LEU A 282 18.22 -7.28 1.96
C LEU A 282 18.72 -6.39 3.09
N THR A 283 17.98 -6.31 4.19
CA THR A 283 18.36 -5.51 5.36
C THR A 283 19.66 -6.01 5.98
N LEU A 284 19.76 -7.30 6.30
CA LEU A 284 20.96 -7.89 6.88
C LEU A 284 22.15 -7.76 5.94
N SER A 285 21.97 -7.98 4.64
CA SER A 285 23.04 -7.79 3.65
C SER A 285 23.51 -6.35 3.58
N GLY A 286 22.59 -5.38 3.64
CA GLY A 286 22.89 -3.95 3.69
C GLY A 286 23.67 -3.57 4.95
N LEU A 287 23.23 -4.04 6.12
CA LEU A 287 23.92 -3.81 7.40
C LEU A 287 25.32 -4.45 7.42
N LEU A 288 25.46 -5.68 6.96
CA LEU A 288 26.76 -6.36 6.84
C LEU A 288 27.68 -5.63 5.86
N ALA A 289 27.13 -5.09 4.77
CA ALA A 289 27.90 -4.30 3.82
C ALA A 289 28.44 -3.01 4.42
N MET A 290 27.78 -2.40 5.42
CA MET A 290 28.29 -1.21 6.10
C MET A 290 29.61 -1.44 6.84
N ARG A 291 29.93 -2.69 7.21
CA ARG A 291 31.22 -3.08 7.81
C ARG A 291 32.39 -3.07 6.83
N ARG A 292 32.13 -2.95 5.52
CA ARG A 292 33.15 -2.93 4.47
C ARG A 292 33.42 -1.51 3.99
N SER A 293 34.66 -1.21 3.65
CA SER A 293 35.01 0.03 2.95
C SER A 293 34.28 0.12 1.60
N PRO A 294 34.01 1.34 1.09
CA PRO A 294 33.47 1.51 -0.25
C PRO A 294 34.31 0.76 -1.28
N TRP A 295 33.65 0.09 -2.22
CA TRP A 295 34.35 -0.66 -3.26
C TRP A 295 34.98 0.32 -4.26
N ALA A 296 36.30 0.17 -4.47
CA ALA A 296 37.10 0.90 -5.45
C ALA A 296 37.77 -0.14 -6.36
N ALA A 297 37.37 -0.20 -7.64
CA ALA A 297 37.84 -1.26 -8.54
C ALA A 297 39.18 -0.94 -9.23
N GLN A 298 39.53 0.34 -9.37
CA GLN A 298 40.78 0.91 -9.94
C GLN A 298 40.56 2.42 -10.17
N GLY A 299 40.19 3.15 -9.12
CA GLY A 299 39.81 4.56 -9.19
C GLY A 299 39.07 5.01 -7.94
N ASP A 300 38.34 6.12 -8.03
CA ASP A 300 37.58 6.67 -6.90
C ASP A 300 36.53 5.68 -6.37
N ALA A 301 36.35 5.72 -5.05
CA ALA A 301 35.31 4.98 -4.37
C ALA A 301 33.93 5.31 -4.96
N ARG A 302 33.08 4.29 -5.13
CA ARG A 302 31.68 4.49 -5.56
C ARG A 302 31.01 5.59 -4.71
N PRO A 303 30.42 6.63 -5.33
CA PRO A 303 29.88 7.77 -4.61
C PRO A 303 28.76 7.37 -3.66
N ARG A 304 28.66 8.08 -2.54
CA ARG A 304 27.56 7.94 -1.59
C ARG A 304 26.38 8.80 -2.04
N THR A 305 25.15 8.32 -1.83
CA THR A 305 23.98 9.23 -1.85
C THR A 305 24.20 10.36 -0.84
N PRO A 306 23.98 11.64 -1.21
CA PRO A 306 24.10 12.76 -0.28
C PRO A 306 23.33 12.53 1.02
N VAL A 307 23.93 12.88 2.16
CA VAL A 307 23.42 12.54 3.49
C VAL A 307 22.05 13.18 3.74
N TRP A 308 21.87 14.46 3.40
CA TRP A 308 20.58 15.15 3.52
C TRP A 308 19.43 14.45 2.80
N MET A 309 19.68 13.78 1.66
CA MET A 309 18.64 13.00 0.96
C MET A 309 18.26 11.76 1.77
N GLN A 310 19.25 11.10 2.40
CA GLN A 310 19.00 9.98 3.29
C GLN A 310 18.20 10.43 4.52
N MET A 311 18.48 11.62 5.05
CA MET A 311 17.73 12.20 6.16
C MET A 311 16.30 12.56 5.78
N ALA A 312 16.06 13.07 4.57
CA ALA A 312 14.71 13.30 4.06
C ALA A 312 13.90 11.98 4.00
N PHE A 313 14.49 10.89 3.50
CA PHE A 313 13.85 9.58 3.50
C PHE A 313 13.63 9.04 4.92
N LEU A 314 14.61 9.24 5.81
CA LEU A 314 14.50 8.84 7.22
C LEU A 314 13.39 9.60 7.94
N ALA A 315 13.25 10.92 7.71
CA ALA A 315 12.18 11.72 8.29
C ALA A 315 10.79 11.17 7.90
N VAL A 316 10.60 10.87 6.61
CA VAL A 316 9.35 10.26 6.13
C VAL A 316 9.15 8.87 6.73
N LEU A 317 10.21 8.04 6.78
CA LEU A 317 10.15 6.72 7.42
C LEU A 317 9.71 6.81 8.88
N LEU A 318 10.31 7.70 9.67
CA LEU A 318 9.99 7.86 11.09
C LEU A 318 8.56 8.38 11.28
N ALA A 319 8.10 9.30 10.45
CA ALA A 319 6.72 9.79 10.50
C ALA A 319 5.70 8.68 10.24
N TYR A 320 5.92 7.83 9.23
CA TYR A 320 5.05 6.68 8.96
C TYR A 320 5.12 5.63 10.06
N LEU A 321 6.31 5.31 10.58
CA LEU A 321 6.46 4.36 11.69
C LEU A 321 5.73 4.85 12.94
N GLY A 322 5.92 6.11 13.34
CA GLY A 322 5.25 6.68 14.51
C GLY A 322 3.74 6.75 14.32
N PHE A 323 3.29 7.38 13.23
CA PHE A 323 1.86 7.61 13.01
C PHE A 323 1.09 6.32 12.78
N MET A 324 1.56 5.40 11.92
CA MET A 324 0.85 4.14 11.63
C MET A 324 1.01 3.06 12.71
N SER A 325 1.75 3.36 13.79
CA SER A 325 1.75 2.57 15.02
C SER A 325 0.71 3.09 16.03
N ALA A 326 0.40 4.38 15.99
CA ALA A 326 -0.62 5.01 16.84
C ALA A 326 -2.02 4.99 16.21
N VAL A 327 -2.11 5.10 14.89
CA VAL A 327 -3.35 5.24 14.12
C VAL A 327 -3.45 4.11 13.09
N GLY A 328 -4.67 3.62 12.91
CA GLY A 328 -5.03 2.52 12.02
C GLY A 328 -5.34 1.26 12.82
N GLY A 329 -6.59 0.78 12.72
CA GLY A 329 -7.05 -0.39 13.48
C GLY A 329 -6.28 -1.64 13.05
N ALA A 330 -6.32 -1.96 11.76
CA ALA A 330 -5.59 -3.07 11.18
C ALA A 330 -4.10 -2.72 10.95
N VAL A 331 -3.20 -3.62 11.36
CA VAL A 331 -1.75 -3.43 11.19
C VAL A 331 -1.28 -4.00 9.84
N LEU A 332 -1.88 -3.52 8.75
CA LEU A 332 -1.66 -4.08 7.40
C LEU A 332 -0.34 -3.60 6.79
N ALA A 333 0.40 -4.49 6.13
CA ALA A 333 1.71 -4.16 5.58
C ALA A 333 1.64 -3.12 4.45
N ARG A 334 0.52 -3.08 3.71
CA ARG A 334 0.28 -2.09 2.65
C ARG A 334 0.37 -0.63 3.12
N TYR A 335 0.14 -0.36 4.42
CA TYR A 335 0.29 0.98 5.00
C TYR A 335 1.73 1.50 4.97
N MET A 336 2.71 0.60 4.87
CA MET A 336 4.14 0.92 4.83
C MET A 336 4.68 1.05 3.40
N LEU A 337 3.84 0.89 2.36
CA LEU A 337 4.26 1.02 0.95
C LEU A 337 4.92 2.37 0.60
N PRO A 338 4.58 3.52 1.23
CA PRO A 338 5.30 4.77 0.98
C PRO A 338 6.76 4.76 1.45
N VAL A 339 7.16 3.85 2.35
CA VAL A 339 8.49 3.88 3.00
C VAL A 339 9.31 2.60 2.79
N VAL A 340 8.68 1.44 2.60
CA VAL A 340 9.38 0.17 2.31
C VAL A 340 10.31 0.29 1.09
N PRO A 341 9.88 0.85 -0.07
CA PRO A 341 10.76 1.02 -1.22
C PRO A 341 11.91 2.00 -0.98
N LEU A 342 11.74 2.98 -0.07
CA LEU A 342 12.82 3.89 0.33
C LEU A 342 13.89 3.16 1.13
N VAL A 343 13.49 2.25 2.02
CA VAL A 343 14.42 1.36 2.76
C VAL A 343 15.14 0.43 1.80
N MET A 344 14.42 -0.23 0.88
CA MET A 344 15.02 -1.06 -0.16
C MET A 344 16.04 -0.25 -0.98
N ARG A 345 15.72 0.98 -1.37
CA ARG A 345 16.63 1.89 -2.09
C ARG A 345 17.92 2.14 -1.32
N VAL A 346 17.83 2.45 -0.03
CA VAL A 346 19.01 2.72 0.82
C VAL A 346 19.87 1.46 0.95
N MET A 347 19.26 0.28 1.14
CA MET A 347 19.99 -0.98 1.22
C MET A 347 20.67 -1.34 -0.12
N VAL A 348 19.96 -1.24 -1.24
CA VAL A 348 20.52 -1.50 -2.58
C VAL A 348 21.65 -0.51 -2.90
N SER A 349 21.48 0.77 -2.58
CA SER A 349 22.54 1.77 -2.75
C SER A 349 23.78 1.46 -1.90
N THR A 350 23.58 0.91 -0.70
CA THR A 350 24.68 0.51 0.21
C THR A 350 25.41 -0.71 -0.32
N LEU A 351 24.69 -1.72 -0.79
CA LEU A 351 25.24 -2.90 -1.45
C LEU A 351 26.03 -2.50 -2.71
N TRP A 352 25.43 -1.69 -3.58
CA TRP A 352 26.10 -1.18 -4.77
C TRP A 352 27.39 -0.45 -4.41
N ARG A 353 27.39 0.38 -3.36
CA ARG A 353 28.59 1.12 -2.99
C ARG A 353 29.70 0.25 -2.41
N ARG A 354 29.38 -0.78 -1.63
CA ARG A 354 30.35 -1.48 -0.75
C ARG A 354 30.63 -2.94 -1.12
N VAL A 355 29.86 -3.54 -2.04
CA VAL A 355 29.98 -4.97 -2.38
C VAL A 355 30.30 -5.14 -3.87
N ARG A 356 31.39 -5.87 -4.17
CA ARG A 356 31.78 -6.22 -5.55
C ARG A 356 30.65 -6.96 -6.29
N TYR A 357 30.16 -8.04 -5.68
CA TYR A 357 29.11 -8.91 -6.23
C TYR A 357 27.69 -8.52 -5.78
N TRP A 358 27.41 -7.23 -5.60
CA TRP A 358 26.10 -6.75 -5.12
C TRP A 358 24.92 -7.23 -5.98
N ARG A 359 25.12 -7.43 -7.28
CA ARG A 359 24.09 -7.95 -8.21
C ARG A 359 23.64 -9.36 -7.83
N PHE A 360 24.55 -10.22 -7.37
CA PHE A 360 24.23 -11.56 -6.90
C PHE A 360 23.36 -11.51 -5.65
N VAL A 361 23.71 -10.64 -4.70
CA VAL A 361 22.90 -10.41 -3.49
C VAL A 361 21.48 -9.96 -3.86
N VAL A 362 21.36 -8.99 -4.78
CA VAL A 362 20.06 -8.53 -5.29
C VAL A 362 19.28 -9.67 -5.97
N ALA A 363 19.94 -10.54 -6.74
CA ALA A 363 19.29 -11.68 -7.37
C ALA A 363 18.76 -12.70 -6.35
N VAL A 364 19.53 -13.00 -5.30
CA VAL A 364 19.07 -13.87 -4.20
C VAL A 364 17.86 -13.28 -3.49
N VAL A 365 17.87 -11.97 -3.21
CA VAL A 365 16.70 -11.28 -2.61
C VAL A 365 15.50 -11.34 -3.55
N ALA A 366 15.69 -11.14 -4.85
CA ALA A 366 14.60 -11.25 -5.84
C ALA A 366 13.99 -12.66 -5.85
N ILE A 367 14.82 -13.71 -5.82
CA ILE A 367 14.35 -15.10 -5.74
C ILE A 367 13.55 -15.32 -4.45
N ALA A 368 14.02 -14.81 -3.31
CA ALA A 368 13.31 -14.92 -2.04
C ALA A 368 11.95 -14.19 -2.06
N PHE A 369 11.86 -13.02 -2.69
CA PHE A 369 10.59 -12.32 -2.88
C PHE A 369 9.62 -13.09 -3.76
N VAL A 370 10.10 -13.64 -4.89
CA VAL A 370 9.28 -14.50 -5.75
C VAL A 370 8.81 -15.74 -5.00
N ALA A 371 9.69 -16.40 -4.23
CA ALA A 371 9.28 -17.52 -3.38
C ALA A 371 8.22 -17.10 -2.35
N GLY A 372 8.38 -15.92 -1.74
CA GLY A 372 7.41 -15.35 -0.79
C GLY A 372 6.03 -15.05 -1.38
N LEU A 373 5.90 -14.92 -2.71
CA LEU A 373 4.59 -14.81 -3.36
C LEU A 373 3.77 -16.10 -3.21
N PHE A 374 4.43 -17.26 -3.26
CA PHE A 374 3.78 -18.58 -3.30
C PHE A 374 3.85 -19.32 -1.96
N THR A 375 4.83 -18.99 -1.12
CA THR A 375 5.06 -19.66 0.16
C THR A 375 4.65 -18.76 1.31
N ASN A 376 3.74 -19.26 2.14
CA ASN A 376 3.31 -18.54 3.34
C ASN A 376 4.39 -18.58 4.42
N PRO A 377 4.66 -17.45 5.10
CA PRO A 377 5.65 -17.39 6.16
C PRO A 377 5.19 -18.13 7.44
N PRO A 378 6.12 -18.45 8.35
CA PRO A 378 5.81 -19.09 9.64
C PRO A 378 5.25 -18.10 10.71
N TYR A 379 4.84 -16.91 10.29
CA TYR A 379 4.25 -15.86 11.14
C TYR A 379 2.91 -15.41 10.57
N GLY A 380 2.06 -14.83 11.42
CA GLY A 380 0.78 -14.26 11.00
C GLY A 380 0.96 -13.13 9.98
N PHE A 381 0.15 -13.13 8.93
CA PHE A 381 0.19 -12.16 7.84
C PHE A 381 -1.22 -11.92 7.29
N ALA A 382 -1.46 -10.79 6.61
CA ALA A 382 -2.73 -10.54 5.94
C ALA A 382 -2.74 -11.25 4.58
N LEU A 383 -3.83 -11.94 4.21
CA LEU A 383 -3.89 -12.74 2.98
C LEU A 383 -3.51 -11.96 1.71
N GLU A 384 -3.72 -10.64 1.72
CA GLU A 384 -3.34 -9.70 0.66
C GLU A 384 -1.84 -9.37 0.57
N ASP A 385 -0.98 -9.90 1.44
CA ASP A 385 0.45 -9.63 1.44
C ASP A 385 1.24 -10.58 0.53
N ASN A 386 0.63 -11.66 0.04
CA ASN A 386 1.14 -12.57 -1.00
C ASN A 386 -0.01 -13.19 -1.82
N LEU A 387 0.23 -14.21 -2.66
CA LEU A 387 -0.82 -14.83 -3.48
C LEU A 387 -1.85 -15.67 -2.69
N ALA A 388 -1.81 -15.70 -1.36
CA ALA A 388 -2.86 -16.32 -0.56
C ALA A 388 -4.24 -15.67 -0.79
N TYR A 389 -4.31 -14.36 -1.07
CA TYR A 389 -5.57 -13.70 -1.42
C TYR A 389 -6.22 -14.31 -2.68
N ARG A 390 -5.42 -14.74 -3.67
CA ARG A 390 -5.94 -15.42 -4.85
C ARG A 390 -6.63 -16.71 -4.45
N GLY A 391 -5.98 -17.52 -3.60
CA GLY A 391 -6.54 -18.77 -3.08
C GLY A 391 -7.87 -18.53 -2.37
N TYR A 392 -7.93 -17.50 -1.53
CA TYR A 392 -9.15 -17.07 -0.87
C TYR A 392 -10.27 -16.72 -1.87
N VAL A 393 -9.98 -15.83 -2.82
CA VAL A 393 -10.97 -15.40 -3.83
C VAL A 393 -11.45 -16.58 -4.67
N THR A 394 -10.56 -17.49 -5.10
CA THR A 394 -10.96 -18.67 -5.87
C THR A 394 -11.84 -19.62 -5.06
N MET A 395 -11.50 -19.85 -3.80
CA MET A 395 -12.30 -20.67 -2.88
C MET A 395 -13.72 -20.08 -2.71
N HIS A 396 -13.81 -18.78 -2.48
CA HIS A 396 -15.09 -18.07 -2.30
C HIS A 396 -15.92 -18.05 -3.60
N ALA A 397 -15.29 -17.86 -4.75
CA ALA A 397 -15.96 -17.93 -6.05
C ALA A 397 -16.48 -19.34 -6.36
N GLU A 398 -15.73 -20.39 -6.03
CA GLU A 398 -16.16 -21.77 -6.20
C GLU A 398 -17.31 -22.13 -5.25
N ALA A 399 -17.24 -21.72 -3.99
CA ALA A 399 -18.32 -21.90 -3.02
C ALA A 399 -19.60 -21.17 -3.47
N SER A 400 -19.48 -19.93 -3.94
CA SER A 400 -20.59 -19.14 -4.47
C SER A 400 -21.22 -19.80 -5.71
N ARG A 401 -20.39 -20.35 -6.61
CA ARG A 401 -20.85 -21.11 -7.77
C ARG A 401 -21.58 -22.39 -7.35
N PHE A 402 -21.07 -23.11 -6.36
CA PHE A 402 -21.72 -24.31 -5.83
C PHE A 402 -23.11 -23.99 -5.27
N LEU A 403 -23.22 -22.92 -4.45
CA LEU A 403 -24.50 -22.44 -3.94
C LEU A 403 -25.48 -22.06 -5.06
N ALA A 404 -25.00 -21.34 -6.09
CA ALA A 404 -25.82 -20.93 -7.23
C ALA A 404 -26.36 -22.11 -8.04
N LEU A 405 -25.57 -23.19 -8.17
CA LEU A 405 -25.99 -24.38 -8.91
C LEU A 405 -26.91 -25.28 -8.10
N ARG A 406 -26.65 -25.47 -6.81
CA ARG A 406 -27.35 -26.47 -5.99
C ARG A 406 -28.51 -25.89 -5.17
N TYR A 407 -28.41 -24.64 -4.75
CA TYR A 407 -29.35 -23.98 -3.83
C TYR A 407 -29.73 -22.55 -4.27
N PRO A 408 -30.18 -22.31 -5.52
CA PRO A 408 -30.32 -20.96 -6.10
C PRO A 408 -31.31 -20.02 -5.41
N ARG A 409 -32.11 -20.51 -4.45
CA ARG A 409 -33.12 -19.73 -3.71
C ARG A 409 -32.95 -19.81 -2.19
N ALA A 410 -31.89 -20.45 -1.71
CA ALA A 410 -31.68 -20.63 -0.28
C ALA A 410 -31.32 -19.30 0.40
N ARG A 411 -31.78 -19.15 1.64
CA ARG A 411 -31.35 -18.11 2.57
C ARG A 411 -30.04 -18.55 3.21
N VAL A 412 -28.99 -17.75 3.05
CA VAL A 412 -27.63 -18.13 3.43
C VAL A 412 -27.20 -17.38 4.68
N LEU A 413 -26.85 -18.10 5.74
CA LEU A 413 -26.18 -17.54 6.92
C LEU A 413 -24.68 -17.42 6.62
N THR A 414 -24.09 -16.22 6.77
CA THR A 414 -22.64 -16.04 6.67
C THR A 414 -22.16 -14.72 7.28
N ALA A 415 -20.85 -14.56 7.42
CA ALA A 415 -20.20 -13.35 7.91
C ALA A 415 -19.64 -12.49 6.77
N TRP A 416 -19.14 -11.29 7.09
CA TRP A 416 -18.36 -10.48 6.14
C TRP A 416 -16.97 -11.11 5.92
N PRO A 417 -16.43 -11.15 4.68
CA PRO A 417 -16.91 -10.50 3.46
C PRO A 417 -17.96 -11.30 2.65
N ALA A 418 -18.11 -12.60 2.87
CA ALA A 418 -18.99 -13.45 2.05
C ALA A 418 -20.45 -12.96 1.97
N SER A 419 -20.92 -12.30 3.02
CA SER A 419 -22.25 -11.66 3.02
C SER A 419 -22.41 -10.61 1.91
N ASP A 420 -21.39 -9.78 1.66
CA ASP A 420 -21.41 -8.82 0.55
C ASP A 420 -21.20 -9.55 -0.79
N GLU A 421 -20.31 -10.54 -0.84
CA GLU A 421 -20.02 -11.33 -2.04
C GLU A 421 -21.28 -12.01 -2.61
N LEU A 422 -22.15 -12.54 -1.74
CA LEU A 422 -23.40 -13.20 -2.12
C LEU A 422 -24.57 -12.24 -2.36
N SER A 423 -24.60 -11.07 -1.72
CA SER A 423 -25.70 -10.10 -1.84
C SER A 423 -25.50 -9.07 -2.94
N ARG A 424 -24.26 -8.89 -3.43
CA ARG A 424 -23.89 -7.84 -4.40
C ARG A 424 -23.26 -8.45 -5.67
N PRO A 425 -24.05 -8.79 -6.71
CA PRO A 425 -23.57 -9.47 -7.91
C PRO A 425 -22.42 -8.77 -8.64
N TRP A 426 -22.38 -7.43 -8.60
CA TRP A 426 -21.33 -6.65 -9.24
C TRP A 426 -19.94 -6.89 -8.61
N LEU A 427 -19.86 -7.55 -7.45
CA LEU A 427 -18.57 -7.94 -6.87
C LEU A 427 -17.88 -9.10 -7.59
N GLY A 428 -18.61 -9.82 -8.46
CA GLY A 428 -18.05 -10.86 -9.34
C GLY A 428 -18.16 -12.29 -8.83
N TYR A 429 -18.82 -12.52 -7.68
CA TYR A 429 -18.95 -13.86 -7.08
C TYR A 429 -20.23 -14.60 -7.49
N VAL A 430 -21.34 -13.87 -7.65
CA VAL A 430 -22.64 -14.43 -8.05
C VAL A 430 -23.28 -13.61 -9.17
N ALA A 431 -24.08 -14.25 -10.01
CA ALA A 431 -24.83 -13.56 -11.07
C ALA A 431 -26.14 -12.94 -10.56
N ARG A 432 -26.73 -13.51 -9.50
CA ARG A 432 -27.97 -13.05 -8.87
C ARG A 432 -27.76 -13.00 -7.35
N PRO A 433 -28.34 -12.01 -6.66
CA PRO A 433 -28.14 -11.86 -5.23
C PRO A 433 -28.84 -12.98 -4.46
N PHE A 434 -28.21 -13.46 -3.40
CA PHE A 434 -28.82 -14.35 -2.42
C PHE A 434 -29.45 -13.55 -1.27
N PRO A 435 -30.54 -14.05 -0.66
CA PRO A 435 -30.96 -13.60 0.65
C PRO A 435 -29.90 -14.03 1.69
N VAL A 436 -29.26 -13.06 2.33
CA VAL A 436 -28.19 -13.33 3.31
C VAL A 436 -28.66 -12.93 4.70
N LEU A 437 -28.54 -13.86 5.65
CA LEU A 437 -28.58 -13.57 7.07
C LEU A 437 -27.15 -13.34 7.56
N ARG A 438 -26.80 -12.07 7.81
CA ARG A 438 -25.45 -11.68 8.19
C ARG A 438 -25.24 -11.81 9.70
N ILE A 439 -24.19 -12.52 10.08
CA ILE A 439 -23.60 -12.48 11.43
C ILE A 439 -22.28 -11.69 11.41
N GLU A 440 -21.78 -11.29 12.58
CA GLU A 440 -20.55 -10.51 12.65
C GLU A 440 -19.29 -11.33 12.36
N ASP A 441 -19.21 -12.51 12.95
CA ASP A 441 -18.09 -13.46 12.86
C ASP A 441 -18.59 -14.88 13.21
N PHE A 442 -17.69 -15.86 13.21
CA PHE A 442 -18.00 -17.25 13.58
C PHE A 442 -17.58 -17.57 15.02
N THR A 443 -17.67 -16.59 15.93
CA THR A 443 -17.42 -16.83 17.35
C THR A 443 -18.57 -17.61 18.02
N PRO A 444 -18.32 -18.29 19.15
CA PRO A 444 -19.37 -19.04 19.86
C PRO A 444 -20.62 -18.21 20.16
N ALA A 445 -20.46 -16.92 20.50
CA ALA A 445 -21.57 -16.04 20.80
C ALA A 445 -22.47 -15.79 19.57
N GLN A 446 -21.87 -15.51 18.42
CA GLN A 446 -22.60 -15.27 17.17
C GLN A 446 -23.26 -16.55 16.64
N VAL A 447 -22.57 -17.68 16.74
CA VAL A 447 -23.12 -18.99 16.35
C VAL A 447 -24.28 -19.40 17.27
N ALA A 448 -24.20 -19.13 18.58
CA ALA A 448 -25.31 -19.38 19.50
C ALA A 448 -26.55 -18.53 19.15
N VAL A 449 -26.36 -17.25 18.80
CA VAL A 449 -27.43 -16.38 18.32
C VAL A 449 -28.03 -16.92 17.01
N ALA A 450 -27.19 -17.33 16.06
CA ALA A 450 -27.65 -17.93 14.81
C ALA A 450 -28.44 -19.23 15.04
N SER A 451 -28.00 -20.08 15.95
CA SER A 451 -28.66 -21.34 16.32
C SER A 451 -30.07 -21.12 16.87
N ALA A 452 -30.25 -20.11 17.72
CA ALA A 452 -31.56 -19.72 18.24
C ALA A 452 -32.54 -19.27 17.14
N GLY A 453 -32.02 -18.78 16.01
CA GLY A 453 -32.78 -18.37 14.82
C GLY A 453 -32.69 -19.35 13.65
N SER A 454 -32.49 -20.65 13.89
CA SER A 454 -32.25 -21.66 12.85
C SER A 454 -33.31 -21.75 11.74
N ASN A 455 -34.53 -21.28 11.98
CA ASN A 455 -35.59 -21.20 10.96
C ASN A 455 -35.43 -20.02 9.96
N GLN A 456 -34.51 -19.10 10.20
CA GLN A 456 -34.30 -17.89 9.39
C GLN A 456 -33.38 -18.10 8.19
N PHE A 457 -32.63 -19.20 8.15
CA PHE A 457 -31.74 -19.57 7.05
C PHE A 457 -31.91 -21.05 6.68
N ASP A 458 -31.50 -21.40 5.47
CA ASP A 458 -31.60 -22.79 4.96
C ASP A 458 -30.22 -23.48 4.96
N LEU A 459 -29.16 -22.70 4.86
CA LEU A 459 -27.77 -23.19 4.85
C LEU A 459 -26.79 -22.12 5.34
N ALA A 460 -25.62 -22.56 5.80
CA ALA A 460 -24.55 -21.67 6.25
C ALA A 460 -23.33 -21.77 5.33
N LEU A 461 -22.78 -20.63 4.93
CA LEU A 461 -21.47 -20.55 4.27
C LEU A 461 -20.44 -20.11 5.32
N VAL A 462 -19.66 -21.08 5.80
CA VAL A 462 -18.63 -20.88 6.83
C VAL A 462 -17.24 -20.92 6.19
N PHE A 463 -16.35 -20.05 6.63
CA PHE A 463 -14.98 -19.94 6.13
C PHE A 463 -14.07 -19.37 7.23
N SER A 464 -12.77 -19.65 7.14
CA SER A 464 -11.78 -19.05 8.05
C SER A 464 -11.58 -17.58 7.72
N THR A 465 -11.80 -16.70 8.69
CA THR A 465 -11.64 -15.24 8.48
C THR A 465 -10.17 -14.80 8.50
N LYS A 466 -9.26 -15.64 9.01
CA LYS A 466 -7.84 -15.32 9.22
C LYS A 466 -6.94 -16.50 8.82
N TYR A 467 -5.74 -16.18 8.37
CA TYR A 467 -4.70 -17.19 8.15
C TYR A 467 -4.15 -17.69 9.49
N GLN A 468 -4.08 -19.01 9.65
CA GLN A 468 -3.37 -19.66 10.75
C GLN A 468 -2.16 -20.42 10.19
N PRO A 469 -0.92 -20.10 10.62
CA PRO A 469 0.27 -20.83 10.18
C PRO A 469 0.24 -22.29 10.61
N ALA A 470 0.69 -23.21 9.74
CA ALA A 470 0.77 -24.64 10.07
C ALA A 470 1.77 -24.95 11.21
N HIS A 471 2.86 -24.19 11.29
CA HIS A 471 3.86 -24.27 12.36
C HIS A 471 4.08 -22.88 12.94
N PRO A 472 3.19 -22.42 13.81
CA PRO A 472 3.24 -21.05 14.29
C PRO A 472 4.36 -20.85 15.33
N LEU A 473 5.17 -19.82 15.14
CA LEU A 473 6.28 -19.53 16.08
C LEU A 473 5.82 -19.04 17.46
N LEU A 474 4.66 -18.38 17.54
CA LEU A 474 4.16 -17.73 18.76
C LEU A 474 2.68 -18.04 19.06
N GLU A 475 1.96 -18.76 18.19
CA GLU A 475 0.52 -18.95 18.38
C GLU A 475 0.18 -19.88 19.55
N ASP A 476 1.09 -20.78 19.93
CA ASP A 476 0.89 -21.64 21.11
C ASP A 476 1.12 -20.86 22.44
N TRP A 477 1.61 -19.63 22.35
CA TRP A 477 1.91 -18.81 23.52
C TRP A 477 0.66 -18.04 24.00
N ALA A 478 0.01 -18.52 25.05
CA ALA A 478 -1.23 -17.93 25.59
C ALA A 478 -1.18 -16.42 25.92
N PRO A 479 -0.07 -15.84 26.44
CA PRO A 479 0.08 -14.39 26.57
C PRO A 479 -0.01 -13.65 25.23
N TRP A 480 0.55 -14.21 24.15
CA TRP A 480 0.46 -13.63 22.82
C TRP A 480 -0.96 -13.66 22.28
N GLN A 481 -1.71 -14.75 22.49
CA GLN A 481 -3.13 -14.80 22.13
C GLN A 481 -3.95 -13.72 22.83
N ARG A 482 -3.76 -13.55 24.14
CA ARG A 482 -4.43 -12.48 24.91
C ARG A 482 -4.08 -11.08 24.42
N ILE A 483 -2.82 -10.85 24.03
CA ILE A 483 -2.38 -9.58 23.44
C ILE A 483 -3.09 -9.33 22.10
N LYS A 484 -3.15 -10.35 21.24
CA LYS A 484 -3.82 -10.28 19.93
C LYS A 484 -5.32 -10.01 20.08
N GLU A 485 -5.99 -10.71 20.99
CA GLU A 485 -7.41 -10.52 21.27
C GLU A 485 -7.69 -9.10 21.77
N LYS A 486 -6.95 -8.67 22.80
CA LYS A 486 -7.17 -7.38 23.44
C LYS A 486 -6.84 -6.19 22.52
N TYR A 487 -5.70 -6.21 21.85
CA TYR A 487 -5.18 -5.03 21.16
C TYR A 487 -5.34 -5.06 19.64
N PHE A 488 -5.52 -6.24 19.04
CA PHE A 488 -5.50 -6.40 17.57
C PHE A 488 -6.80 -7.01 17.03
N GLY A 489 -7.84 -7.13 17.86
CA GLY A 489 -9.15 -7.66 17.46
C GLY A 489 -9.05 -9.10 16.95
N TYR A 490 -8.07 -9.85 17.41
CA TYR A 490 -8.01 -11.28 17.14
C TYR A 490 -9.17 -11.98 17.83
N ARG A 491 -9.79 -12.89 17.11
CA ARG A 491 -10.90 -13.72 17.59
C ARG A 491 -10.68 -15.07 16.95
N ARG A 492 -10.86 -16.13 17.74
CA ARG A 492 -10.85 -17.50 17.24
C ARG A 492 -12.25 -17.81 16.71
N ASP A 493 -12.33 -18.10 15.42
CA ASP A 493 -13.53 -18.69 14.82
C ASP A 493 -13.65 -20.14 15.32
N LEU A 494 -14.89 -20.61 15.51
CA LEU A 494 -15.15 -22.03 15.82
C LEU A 494 -14.64 -22.93 14.68
N ALA A 495 -14.03 -24.07 15.03
CA ALA A 495 -13.73 -25.10 14.05
C ALA A 495 -15.04 -25.74 13.53
N PRO A 496 -15.07 -26.34 12.34
CA PRO A 496 -16.30 -26.97 11.81
C PRO A 496 -16.93 -28.05 12.71
N GLU A 497 -16.14 -28.64 13.62
CA GLU A 497 -16.57 -29.67 14.58
C GLU A 497 -17.11 -29.09 15.90
N GLU A 498 -16.81 -27.81 16.19
CA GLU A 498 -17.21 -27.06 17.39
C GLU A 498 -18.46 -26.21 17.10
#